data_AF-A0A522UPH1-F1
#
_entry.id   AF-A0A522UPH1-F1
#
_cell.length_a   1.000
_cell.length_b   1.000
_cell.length_c   1.000
_cell.angle_alpha   90.00
_cell.angle_beta   90.00
_cell.angle_gamma   90.00
#
_symmetry.space_group_name_H-M   'P 1'
#
loop_
_entity.id
_entity.type
_entity.pdbx_description
1 polymer ?
#
loop_
_entity_poly.entity_id
_entity_poly.type
_entity_poly.pdbx_seq_one_letter_code
_entity_poly.pdbx_strand_id
1 'polypeptide(L)'
;MRRKYLIVLLAAVLVMGAFGSSFAVSSYVNSFSSAYPGSASSSFSCSLCHTSPPTRNAYGAAWAAAGHNFRSIESQDSDTDTFTNLAEINAGTNPGNSTSKPATPPPPAACTSFMYSAWSACQSNNTQSRTVTSSLPAGCTGGTPVLTQACTFVPPVTACTSFTFSAWGACQPNNTQSRTVASSSPAGCTGSPAASQLTQACTFIPPVNACTSFTFSSWSACQSNNTQSRTVVSSLPAGCSGSPSAAQLTQICNYVPPAPPPSAQIMPVPASEESFSYDSVAEPVVSAVPAQARPIGLGSAASGGGDLDVKVKIGPFAGRVDVSLIIYAPSIDPEDLYFMRGNELRLLSDAVNEDSDREGDRSRRFRRLTLWKSDVTSVNEHIYSGAVSELPSGIYTLVLVVKADDEEDGSYRWVTQLRIP
;
A
#
# COMPACT_ATOMS: atom_id res chain seq x y z
N MET A 1 126.78 12.44 109.02
CA MET A 1 125.31 12.35 108.81
C MET A 1 124.84 12.45 107.33
N ARG A 2 125.71 12.59 106.32
CA ARG A 2 125.27 12.69 104.89
C ARG A 2 125.26 11.38 104.07
N ARG A 3 125.81 10.27 104.60
CA ARG A 3 125.98 9.00 103.86
C ARG A 3 124.79 8.03 103.96
N LYS A 4 123.90 8.20 104.95
CA LYS A 4 122.70 7.35 105.14
C LYS A 4 121.51 7.82 104.28
N TYR A 5 121.43 9.11 103.94
CA TYR A 5 120.38 9.64 103.06
C TYR A 5 120.62 9.32 101.58
N LEU A 6 121.87 9.17 101.14
CA LEU A 6 122.18 8.86 99.74
C LEU A 6 121.76 7.43 99.36
N ILE A 7 121.83 6.47 100.28
CA ILE A 7 121.42 5.07 100.04
C ILE A 7 119.88 4.95 100.01
N VAL A 8 119.16 5.73 100.81
CA VAL A 8 117.69 5.78 100.77
C VAL A 8 117.18 6.49 99.51
N LEU A 9 117.88 7.53 99.03
CA LEU A 9 117.55 8.20 97.77
C LEU A 9 117.87 7.34 96.53
N LEU A 10 118.97 6.58 96.55
CA LEU A 10 119.26 5.61 95.48
C LEU A 10 118.28 4.43 95.47
N ALA A 11 117.81 3.96 96.63
CA ALA A 11 116.76 2.94 96.71
C ALA A 11 115.38 3.46 96.27
N ALA A 12 115.04 4.72 96.53
CA ALA A 12 113.79 5.33 96.08
C ALA A 12 113.77 5.64 94.57
N VAL A 13 114.92 5.97 93.97
CA VAL A 13 115.05 6.17 92.52
C VAL A 13 115.10 4.84 91.76
N LEU A 14 115.62 3.76 92.36
CA LEU A 14 115.60 2.43 91.74
C LEU A 14 114.22 1.74 91.75
N VAL A 15 113.31 2.15 92.64
CA VAL A 15 111.95 1.56 92.77
C VAL A 15 110.88 2.34 91.98
N MET A 16 111.16 3.56 91.50
CA MET A 16 110.24 4.34 90.66
C MET A 16 110.56 4.30 89.14
N GLY A 17 111.59 3.56 88.72
CA GLY A 17 111.97 3.41 87.30
C GLY A 17 111.29 2.26 86.54
N ALA A 18 110.29 1.58 87.12
CA ALA A 18 109.73 0.32 86.60
C ALA A 18 108.23 0.37 86.24
N PHE A 19 107.73 1.53 85.81
CA PHE A 19 106.45 1.59 85.11
C PHE A 19 106.71 1.97 83.65
N GLY A 20 107.17 1.00 82.88
CA GLY A 20 106.98 1.06 81.43
C GLY A 20 105.47 0.99 81.19
N SER A 21 104.86 2.10 80.78
CA SER A 21 103.53 2.07 80.19
C SER A 21 103.61 1.20 78.93
N SER A 22 103.24 -0.07 79.03
CA SER A 22 103.05 -0.93 77.87
C SER A 22 101.77 -0.47 77.17
N PHE A 23 101.89 0.37 76.15
CA PHE A 23 100.84 0.49 75.15
C PHE A 23 100.85 -0.80 74.33
N ALA A 24 100.12 -1.81 74.78
CA ALA A 24 99.92 -3.04 74.03
C ALA A 24 98.97 -2.77 72.86
N VAL A 25 99.50 -2.17 71.80
CA VAL A 25 98.82 -2.19 70.50
C VAL A 25 98.89 -3.64 70.00
N SER A 26 97.75 -4.26 69.74
CA SER A 26 97.69 -5.64 69.27
C SER A 26 98.47 -5.79 67.97
N SER A 27 99.42 -6.73 67.92
CA SER A 27 100.19 -7.07 66.71
C SER A 27 99.29 -7.33 65.50
N TYR A 28 98.07 -7.81 65.74
CA TYR A 28 97.11 -8.14 64.69
C TYR A 28 96.48 -6.94 64.00
N VAL A 29 96.33 -5.79 64.67
CA VAL A 29 95.86 -4.56 64.00
C VAL A 29 96.94 -4.07 63.02
N ASN A 30 98.22 -4.19 63.39
CA ASN A 30 99.33 -3.89 62.47
C ASN A 30 99.39 -4.89 61.30
N SER A 31 99.13 -6.18 61.56
CA SER A 31 99.02 -7.19 60.50
C SER A 31 97.86 -6.90 59.54
N PHE A 32 96.73 -6.39 60.05
CA PHE A 32 95.60 -5.98 59.24
C PHE A 32 95.97 -4.81 58.32
N SER A 33 96.57 -3.75 58.86
CA SER A 33 97.05 -2.60 58.08
C SER A 33 98.09 -3.00 57.03
N SER A 34 98.90 -4.02 57.31
CA SER A 34 99.87 -4.56 56.35
C SER A 34 99.21 -5.38 55.24
N ALA A 35 98.11 -6.08 55.54
CA ALA A 35 97.36 -6.86 54.56
C ALA A 35 96.56 -5.95 53.60
N TYR A 36 96.10 -4.79 54.06
CA TYR A 36 95.24 -3.89 53.28
C TYR A 36 95.81 -2.46 53.19
N PRO A 37 97.00 -2.27 52.58
CA PRO A 37 97.59 -0.94 52.42
C PRO A 37 96.70 -0.07 51.54
N GLY A 38 96.16 1.02 52.09
CA GLY A 38 95.31 1.98 51.37
C GLY A 38 93.80 1.83 51.57
N SER A 39 93.34 0.83 52.33
CA SER A 39 91.98 0.88 52.90
C SER A 39 91.87 2.04 53.89
N ALA A 40 90.66 2.56 54.18
CA ALA A 40 90.46 3.58 55.24
C ALA A 40 90.75 3.06 56.67
N SER A 41 91.45 1.93 56.75
CA SER A 41 91.73 1.09 57.91
C SER A 41 92.65 1.68 58.96
N SER A 42 93.31 2.81 58.67
CA SER A 42 94.08 3.56 59.67
C SER A 42 93.22 4.09 60.83
N SER A 43 91.89 4.02 60.70
CA SER A 43 90.92 4.40 61.73
C SER A 43 90.43 3.23 62.60
N PHE A 44 90.71 1.98 62.20
CA PHE A 44 90.24 0.81 62.94
C PHE A 44 91.21 0.43 64.05
N SER A 45 90.66 0.26 65.26
CA SER A 45 91.41 -0.10 66.45
C SER A 45 90.94 -1.46 66.96
N CYS A 46 90.76 -1.63 68.27
CA CYS A 46 90.15 -2.82 68.84
C CYS A 46 88.75 -3.10 68.28
N SER A 47 88.03 -2.08 67.81
CA SER A 47 86.68 -2.18 67.24
C SER A 47 86.60 -3.00 65.94
N LEU A 48 87.73 -3.28 65.29
CA LEU A 48 87.78 -4.15 64.11
C LEU A 48 87.40 -5.59 64.47
N CYS A 49 87.94 -6.10 65.59
CA CYS A 49 87.76 -7.49 66.01
C CYS A 49 86.90 -7.62 67.26
N HIS A 50 86.60 -6.53 67.96
CA HIS A 50 85.90 -6.53 69.25
C HIS A 50 84.71 -5.59 69.25
N THR A 51 83.63 -6.01 69.90
CA THR A 51 82.56 -5.09 70.33
C THR A 51 82.96 -4.36 71.60
N SER A 52 83.57 -5.09 72.56
CA SER A 52 84.21 -4.57 73.76
C SER A 52 85.25 -5.58 74.23
N PRO A 53 86.56 -5.26 74.26
CA PRO A 53 87.60 -6.23 74.63
C PRO A 53 87.35 -6.86 76.01
N PRO A 54 87.48 -8.20 76.16
CA PRO A 54 88.01 -9.16 75.18
C PRO A 54 86.98 -9.76 74.21
N THR A 55 85.71 -9.39 74.29
CA THR A 55 84.62 -9.95 73.48
C THR A 55 84.79 -9.62 72.00
N ARG A 56 84.78 -10.64 71.14
CA ARG A 56 84.95 -10.48 69.69
C ARG A 56 83.63 -10.12 69.01
N ASN A 57 83.68 -9.28 67.97
CA ASN A 57 82.57 -9.15 67.02
C ASN A 57 82.60 -10.33 66.02
N ALA A 58 81.64 -10.36 65.09
CA ALA A 58 81.52 -11.47 64.15
C ALA A 58 82.73 -11.60 63.22
N TYR A 59 83.27 -10.48 62.73
CA TYR A 59 84.51 -10.43 61.94
C TYR A 59 85.72 -10.99 62.71
N GLY A 60 85.90 -10.55 63.96
CA GLY A 60 86.98 -11.03 64.83
C GLY A 60 86.85 -12.52 65.16
N ALA A 61 85.63 -13.04 65.29
CA ALA A 61 85.38 -14.47 65.46
C ALA A 61 85.71 -15.26 64.19
N ALA A 62 85.29 -14.78 63.01
CA ALA A 62 85.59 -15.38 61.71
C ALA A 62 87.10 -15.40 61.44
N TRP A 63 87.79 -14.29 61.67
CA TRP A 63 89.24 -14.17 61.51
C TRP A 63 90.00 -15.14 62.41
N ALA A 64 89.57 -15.30 63.67
CA ALA A 64 90.20 -16.23 64.57
C ALA A 64 89.92 -17.70 64.23
N ALA A 65 88.72 -18.02 63.75
CA ALA A 65 88.39 -19.35 63.23
C ALA A 65 89.21 -19.69 61.98
N ALA A 66 89.57 -18.68 61.17
CA ALA A 66 90.39 -18.80 59.99
C ALA A 66 91.92 -18.87 60.28
N GLY A 67 92.32 -19.16 61.51
CA GLY A 67 93.73 -19.25 61.89
C GLY A 67 94.47 -17.92 61.80
N HIS A 68 93.76 -16.81 62.01
CA HIS A 68 94.30 -15.44 61.98
C HIS A 68 94.76 -14.95 60.59
N ASN A 69 94.19 -15.51 59.51
CA ASN A 69 94.44 -15.07 58.14
C ASN A 69 93.30 -14.19 57.62
N PHE A 70 93.60 -12.93 57.32
CA PHE A 70 92.60 -11.98 56.81
C PHE A 70 92.10 -12.33 55.41
N ARG A 71 93.01 -12.81 54.53
CA ARG A 71 92.67 -13.14 53.14
C ARG A 71 91.62 -14.25 53.05
N SER A 72 91.63 -15.20 53.97
CA SER A 72 90.69 -16.33 53.97
C SER A 72 89.25 -15.98 54.33
N ILE A 73 88.99 -14.79 54.88
CA ILE A 73 87.64 -14.33 55.21
C ILE A 73 87.15 -13.22 54.29
N GLU A 74 87.91 -12.80 53.28
CA GLU A 74 87.57 -11.67 52.40
C GLU A 74 86.20 -11.77 51.72
N SER A 75 85.83 -12.99 51.34
CA SER A 75 84.55 -13.29 50.67
C SER A 75 83.39 -13.56 51.63
N GLN A 76 83.65 -13.63 52.93
CA GLN A 76 82.60 -13.80 53.94
C GLN A 76 81.92 -12.46 54.20
N ASP A 77 80.62 -12.52 54.48
CA ASP A 77 79.85 -11.43 55.08
C ASP A 77 79.74 -11.77 56.58
N SER A 78 80.63 -11.20 57.40
CA SER A 78 80.76 -11.64 58.79
C SER A 78 79.63 -11.15 59.66
N ASP A 79 79.13 -9.94 59.42
CA ASP A 79 78.08 -9.30 60.22
C ASP A 79 76.68 -9.35 59.57
N THR A 80 76.57 -10.02 58.42
CA THR A 80 75.34 -10.37 57.70
C THR A 80 74.59 -9.17 57.12
N ASP A 81 75.34 -8.15 56.69
CA ASP A 81 74.79 -6.89 56.19
C ASP A 81 74.65 -6.80 54.66
N THR A 82 74.94 -7.92 53.97
CA THR A 82 74.97 -8.17 52.51
C THR A 82 76.25 -7.75 51.79
N PHE A 83 77.23 -7.18 52.47
CA PHE A 83 78.54 -6.88 51.89
C PHE A 83 79.59 -7.88 52.37
N THR A 84 80.45 -8.31 51.45
CA THR A 84 81.61 -9.13 51.85
C THR A 84 82.60 -8.26 52.62
N ASN A 85 83.33 -8.84 53.57
CA ASN A 85 84.37 -8.19 54.35
C ASN A 85 85.33 -7.36 53.46
N LEU A 86 85.76 -7.89 52.31
CA LEU A 86 86.64 -7.17 51.40
C LEU A 86 85.99 -5.93 50.76
N ALA A 87 84.69 -6.00 50.43
CA ALA A 87 83.94 -4.87 49.88
C ALA A 87 83.84 -3.73 50.91
N GLU A 88 83.61 -4.08 52.16
CA GLU A 88 83.57 -3.13 53.27
C GLU A 88 84.95 -2.53 53.57
N ILE A 89 85.99 -3.36 53.63
CA ILE A 89 87.38 -2.91 53.82
C ILE A 89 87.79 -1.92 52.73
N ASN A 90 87.45 -2.21 51.47
CA ASN A 90 87.74 -1.33 50.34
C ASN A 90 86.90 -0.04 50.38
N ALA A 91 85.66 -0.11 50.88
CA ALA A 91 84.78 1.05 51.08
C ALA A 91 85.09 1.85 52.35
N GLY A 92 86.00 1.35 53.21
CA GLY A 92 86.35 1.98 54.48
C GLY A 92 85.31 1.79 55.58
N THR A 93 84.48 0.77 55.50
CA THR A 93 83.46 0.42 56.50
C THR A 93 83.90 -0.78 57.34
N ASN A 94 83.30 -0.96 58.53
CA ASN A 94 83.77 -1.96 59.49
C ASN A 94 83.07 -3.32 59.29
N PRO A 95 83.79 -4.36 58.85
CA PRO A 95 83.20 -5.67 58.49
C PRO A 95 82.65 -6.50 59.67
N GLY A 96 82.77 -5.98 60.89
CA GLY A 96 82.17 -6.57 62.08
C GLY A 96 81.02 -5.75 62.66
N ASN A 97 80.50 -4.77 61.92
CA ASN A 97 79.42 -3.89 62.34
C ASN A 97 78.44 -3.62 61.17
N SER A 98 77.29 -4.30 61.20
CA SER A 98 76.25 -4.25 60.15
C SER A 98 75.58 -2.90 59.92
N THR A 99 75.90 -1.90 60.75
CA THR A 99 75.48 -0.50 60.57
C THR A 99 76.50 0.35 59.80
N SER A 100 77.73 -0.15 59.62
CA SER A 100 78.82 0.48 58.90
C SER A 100 79.00 -0.22 57.57
N LYS A 101 78.32 0.25 56.52
CA LYS A 101 78.29 -0.46 55.24
C LYS A 101 78.37 0.43 54.01
N PRO A 102 78.84 -0.06 52.86
CA PRO A 102 78.89 0.70 51.63
C PRO A 102 77.51 1.22 51.20
N ALA A 103 77.46 2.40 50.59
CA ALA A 103 76.23 2.92 50.00
C ALA A 103 75.87 2.12 48.73
N THR A 104 74.63 1.63 48.66
CA THR A 104 74.10 1.04 47.42
C THR A 104 73.91 2.12 46.34
N PRO A 105 74.28 1.86 45.06
CA PRO A 105 74.02 2.79 43.96
C PRO A 105 72.52 3.11 43.83
N PRO A 106 72.14 4.34 43.40
CA PRO A 106 70.75 4.67 43.17
C PRO A 106 70.17 3.84 42.00
N PRO A 107 68.88 3.46 42.05
CA PRO A 107 68.23 2.72 40.95
C PRO A 107 68.25 3.51 39.63
N PRO A 108 68.28 2.84 38.46
CA PRO A 108 68.15 3.50 37.16
C PRO A 108 66.83 4.29 37.06
N ALA A 109 66.88 5.48 36.46
CA ALA A 109 65.70 6.32 36.28
C ALA A 109 64.67 5.67 35.36
N ALA A 110 63.41 5.63 35.81
CA ALA A 110 62.29 5.15 34.99
C ALA A 110 61.94 6.13 33.87
N CYS A 111 61.50 5.61 32.72
CA CYS A 111 61.02 6.44 31.62
C CYS A 111 59.72 7.14 32.01
N THR A 112 59.65 8.46 31.83
CA THR A 112 58.49 9.29 32.20
C THR A 112 57.68 9.75 30.99
N SER A 113 58.26 9.70 29.79
CA SER A 113 57.53 10.01 28.55
C SER A 113 57.99 9.14 27.37
N PHE A 114 57.07 8.93 26.44
CA PHE A 114 57.24 8.07 25.27
C PHE A 114 56.71 8.80 24.05
N MET A 115 57.46 8.76 22.95
CA MET A 115 56.94 9.08 21.62
C MET A 115 56.50 7.79 20.93
N TYR A 116 55.46 7.88 20.12
CA TYR A 116 54.83 6.72 19.49
C TYR A 116 54.80 6.82 17.97
N SER A 117 54.65 5.68 17.30
CA SER A 117 54.22 5.62 15.90
C SER A 117 52.76 6.07 15.74
N ALA A 118 52.31 6.23 14.50
CA ALA A 118 50.89 6.24 14.18
C ALA A 118 50.24 4.91 14.63
N TRP A 119 48.95 4.95 14.93
CA TRP A 119 48.14 3.75 15.17
C TRP A 119 48.00 2.93 13.88
N SER A 120 48.03 1.60 14.01
CA SER A 120 47.65 0.69 12.94
C SER A 120 46.15 0.77 12.63
N ALA A 121 45.71 0.17 11.53
CA ALA A 121 44.28 0.04 11.23
C ALA A 121 43.58 -0.77 12.34
N CYS A 122 42.32 -0.41 12.62
CA CYS A 122 41.51 -1.15 13.59
C CYS A 122 41.33 -2.60 13.13
N GLN A 123 41.59 -3.54 14.03
CA GLN A 123 41.46 -4.98 13.79
C GLN A 123 40.08 -5.49 14.21
N SER A 124 39.71 -6.70 13.78
CA SER A 124 38.39 -7.32 14.05
C SER A 124 38.04 -7.52 15.53
N ASN A 125 39.04 -7.45 16.42
CA ASN A 125 38.87 -7.49 17.87
C ASN A 125 38.59 -6.11 18.49
N ASN A 126 38.29 -5.08 17.69
CA ASN A 126 38.06 -3.70 18.12
C ASN A 126 39.28 -3.05 18.81
N THR A 127 40.49 -3.43 18.39
CA THR A 127 41.73 -2.83 18.88
C THR A 127 42.66 -2.39 17.76
N GLN A 128 43.45 -1.38 18.04
CA GLN A 128 44.56 -0.93 17.20
C GLN A 128 45.82 -0.79 18.05
N SER A 129 46.97 -0.99 17.42
CA SER A 129 48.28 -1.05 18.06
C SER A 129 49.23 0.03 17.53
N ARG A 130 50.18 0.44 18.36
CA ARG A 130 51.30 1.32 17.98
C ARG A 130 52.56 0.92 18.74
N THR A 131 53.72 1.38 18.29
CA THR A 131 55.00 1.12 18.95
C THR A 131 55.60 2.38 19.55
N VAL A 132 56.48 2.23 20.55
CA VAL A 132 57.30 3.33 21.06
C VAL A 132 58.42 3.59 20.05
N THR A 133 58.60 4.85 19.66
CA THR A 133 59.68 5.29 18.77
C THR A 133 60.84 5.93 19.55
N SER A 134 60.58 6.55 20.70
CA SER A 134 61.61 7.04 21.63
C SER A 134 61.08 7.14 23.06
N SER A 135 61.98 7.11 24.04
CA SER A 135 61.65 7.26 25.47
C SER A 135 62.55 8.33 26.11
N LEU A 136 62.03 9.08 27.08
CA LEU A 136 62.80 10.07 27.84
C LEU A 136 62.69 9.83 29.35
N PRO A 137 63.79 10.10 30.11
CA PRO A 137 65.11 10.57 29.66
C PRO A 137 65.91 9.53 28.83
N ALA A 138 66.89 9.97 28.03
CA ALA A 138 67.71 9.04 27.26
C ALA A 138 68.43 8.03 28.18
N GLY A 139 68.31 6.73 27.89
CA GLY A 139 68.89 5.66 28.70
C GLY A 139 68.04 5.21 29.89
N CYS A 140 66.80 5.70 30.03
CA CYS A 140 65.87 5.20 31.02
C CYS A 140 65.45 3.74 30.77
N THR A 141 65.07 3.03 31.83
CA THR A 141 64.56 1.65 31.74
C THR A 141 63.22 1.53 32.49
N GLY A 142 62.25 0.83 31.92
CA GLY A 142 60.91 0.63 32.53
C GLY A 142 59.84 1.63 32.06
N GLY A 143 58.80 1.82 32.88
CA GLY A 143 57.62 2.63 32.56
C GLY A 143 56.46 1.83 31.94
N THR A 144 55.32 2.48 31.72
CA THR A 144 54.06 1.87 31.26
C THR A 144 53.55 2.55 29.97
N PRO A 145 54.14 2.25 28.79
CA PRO A 145 53.70 2.82 27.54
C PRO A 145 52.32 2.29 27.12
N VAL A 146 51.49 3.15 26.53
CA VAL A 146 50.18 2.76 26.00
C VAL A 146 50.32 2.36 24.53
N LEU A 147 50.29 1.06 24.28
CA LEU A 147 50.55 0.45 22.96
C LEU A 147 49.31 -0.12 22.29
N THR A 148 48.18 -0.16 23.01
CA THR A 148 46.91 -0.66 22.51
C THR A 148 45.81 0.30 22.93
N GLN A 149 44.85 0.55 22.05
CA GLN A 149 43.61 1.22 22.39
C GLN A 149 42.42 0.55 21.72
N ALA A 150 41.23 0.79 22.27
CA ALA A 150 39.98 0.45 21.62
C ALA A 150 39.77 1.31 20.36
N CYS A 151 39.10 0.73 19.38
CA CYS A 151 38.63 1.36 18.16
C CYS A 151 37.37 0.63 17.66
N THR A 152 36.59 1.26 16.79
CA THR A 152 35.45 0.61 16.16
C THR A 152 35.91 -0.07 14.87
N PHE A 153 35.91 -1.40 14.86
CA PHE A 153 36.19 -2.14 13.63
C PHE A 153 35.03 -1.98 12.67
N VAL A 154 35.29 -1.38 11.51
CA VAL A 154 34.36 -1.38 10.38
C VAL A 154 34.79 -2.51 9.45
N PRO A 155 34.06 -3.64 9.40
CA PRO A 155 34.39 -4.71 8.46
C PRO A 155 34.34 -4.18 7.01
N PRO A 156 35.24 -4.65 6.12
CA PRO A 156 35.17 -4.29 4.71
C PRO A 156 33.83 -4.75 4.13
N VAL A 157 32.98 -3.80 3.78
CA VAL A 157 31.73 -4.09 3.08
C VAL A 157 32.06 -4.46 1.64
N THR A 158 31.75 -5.69 1.25
CA THR A 158 31.93 -6.13 -0.14
C THR A 158 30.77 -5.57 -0.96
N ALA A 159 31.05 -4.63 -1.85
CA ALA A 159 30.02 -4.07 -2.73
C ALA A 159 29.56 -5.12 -3.75
N CYS A 160 28.25 -5.18 -4.02
CA CYS A 160 27.72 -6.03 -5.08
C CYS A 160 28.18 -5.52 -6.45
N THR A 161 28.75 -6.40 -7.28
CA THR A 161 29.19 -6.06 -8.64
C THR A 161 28.14 -6.34 -9.70
N SER A 162 27.21 -7.25 -9.44
CA SER A 162 26.12 -7.57 -10.37
C SER A 162 24.89 -8.14 -9.66
N PHE A 163 23.73 -7.99 -10.29
CA PHE A 163 22.45 -8.51 -9.83
C PHE A 163 21.79 -9.32 -10.96
N THR A 164 21.14 -10.42 -10.60
CA THR A 164 20.23 -11.17 -11.47
C THR A 164 18.81 -10.87 -11.02
N PHE A 165 17.92 -10.59 -11.96
CA PHE A 165 16.55 -10.18 -11.67
C PHE A 165 15.54 -11.26 -12.01
N SER A 166 14.38 -11.22 -11.37
CA SER A 166 13.21 -11.99 -11.80
C SER A 166 12.71 -11.53 -13.17
N ALA A 167 11.81 -12.30 -13.78
CA ALA A 167 10.97 -11.78 -14.85
C ALA A 167 10.21 -10.52 -14.36
N TRP A 168 9.89 -9.62 -15.28
CA TRP A 168 9.01 -8.48 -15.00
C TRP A 168 7.61 -8.98 -14.60
N GLY A 169 7.05 -8.40 -13.54
CA GLY A 169 5.65 -8.61 -13.21
C GLY A 169 4.72 -7.99 -14.26
N ALA A 170 3.43 -8.29 -14.18
CA ALA A 170 2.44 -7.67 -15.05
C ALA A 170 2.43 -6.14 -14.88
N CYS A 171 2.19 -5.44 -16.00
CA CYS A 171 2.01 -4.00 -15.97
C CYS A 171 0.83 -3.63 -15.05
N GLN A 172 1.03 -2.65 -14.18
CA GLN A 172 0.05 -2.17 -13.20
C GLN A 172 -0.68 -0.93 -13.73
N PRO A 173 -1.86 -0.58 -13.19
CA PRO A 173 -2.66 0.57 -13.63
C PRO A 173 -1.95 1.92 -13.67
N ASN A 174 -0.85 2.07 -12.92
CA ASN A 174 0.00 3.26 -12.93
C ASN A 174 1.01 3.30 -14.11
N ASN A 175 0.85 2.44 -15.12
CA ASN A 175 1.75 2.30 -16.27
C ASN A 175 3.19 1.92 -15.89
N THR A 176 3.35 1.16 -14.80
CA THR A 176 4.64 0.63 -14.38
C THR A 176 4.59 -0.86 -14.13
N GLN A 177 5.71 -1.53 -14.37
CA GLN A 177 5.93 -2.92 -14.00
C GLN A 177 7.18 -3.01 -13.16
N SER A 178 7.16 -3.92 -12.19
CA SER A 178 8.25 -4.11 -11.24
C SER A 178 8.79 -5.53 -11.31
N ARG A 179 10.07 -5.67 -10.99
CA ARG A 179 10.75 -6.96 -10.79
C ARG A 179 11.58 -6.90 -9.53
N THR A 180 11.98 -8.06 -9.04
CA THR A 180 12.82 -8.17 -7.84
C THR A 180 14.21 -8.69 -8.18
N VAL A 181 15.13 -8.49 -7.25
CA VAL A 181 16.45 -9.12 -7.31
C VAL A 181 16.29 -10.59 -6.94
N ALA A 182 16.68 -11.49 -7.84
CA ALA A 182 16.69 -12.93 -7.61
C ALA A 182 18.00 -13.37 -6.92
N SER A 183 19.13 -12.78 -7.31
CA SER A 183 20.44 -13.02 -6.68
C SER A 183 21.40 -11.86 -6.87
N SER A 184 22.39 -11.75 -5.99
CA SER A 184 23.49 -10.78 -6.06
C SER A 184 24.84 -11.50 -6.09
N SER A 185 25.84 -10.86 -6.70
CA SER A 185 27.21 -11.38 -6.75
C SER A 185 28.21 -10.29 -6.34
N PRO A 186 29.19 -10.60 -5.46
CA PRO A 186 29.40 -11.89 -4.77
C PRO A 186 28.29 -12.22 -3.75
N ALA A 187 28.14 -13.49 -3.35
CA ALA A 187 27.17 -13.88 -2.34
C ALA A 187 27.46 -13.18 -0.99
N GLY A 188 26.44 -12.57 -0.38
CA GLY A 188 26.60 -11.81 0.88
C GLY A 188 27.15 -10.40 0.73
N CYS A 189 27.25 -9.88 -0.50
CA CYS A 189 27.60 -8.48 -0.75
C CYS A 189 26.52 -7.50 -0.26
N THR A 190 26.92 -6.25 -0.03
CA THR A 190 26.04 -5.14 0.34
C THR A 190 25.93 -4.14 -0.81
N GLY A 191 24.72 -3.73 -1.16
CA GLY A 191 24.44 -2.78 -2.23
C GLY A 191 23.11 -3.08 -2.91
N SER A 192 22.44 -2.05 -3.41
CA SER A 192 21.13 -2.17 -4.08
C SER A 192 21.24 -1.72 -5.54
N PRO A 193 20.57 -2.40 -6.49
CA PRO A 193 20.49 -1.94 -7.87
C PRO A 193 19.73 -0.61 -7.97
N ALA A 194 19.97 0.13 -9.05
CA ALA A 194 19.28 1.39 -9.28
C ALA A 194 17.76 1.17 -9.47
N ALA A 195 16.94 2.12 -9.02
CA ALA A 195 15.48 2.01 -9.12
C ALA A 195 14.97 1.79 -10.56
N SER A 196 15.67 2.34 -11.56
CA SER A 196 15.37 2.12 -12.99
C SER A 196 15.57 0.67 -13.45
N GLN A 197 16.34 -0.13 -12.70
CA GLN A 197 16.51 -1.55 -12.96
C GLN A 197 15.45 -2.41 -12.26
N LEU A 198 14.66 -1.84 -11.33
CA LEU A 198 13.61 -2.53 -10.59
C LEU A 198 12.21 -2.14 -11.02
N THR A 199 12.07 -0.96 -11.62
CA THR A 199 10.80 -0.43 -12.13
C THR A 199 11.03 0.20 -13.49
N GLN A 200 10.15 -0.10 -14.43
CA GLN A 200 10.12 0.56 -15.74
C GLN A 200 8.70 0.93 -16.15
N ALA A 201 8.59 1.86 -17.09
CA ALA A 201 7.33 2.16 -17.75
C ALA A 201 6.87 0.97 -18.61
N CYS A 202 5.56 0.82 -18.69
CA CYS A 202 4.86 -0.12 -19.57
C CYS A 202 3.49 0.46 -19.91
N THR A 203 2.87 -0.04 -20.97
CA THR A 203 1.48 0.32 -21.30
C THR A 203 0.56 -0.62 -20.54
N PHE A 204 -0.18 -0.10 -19.56
CA PHE A 204 -1.18 -0.90 -18.87
C PHE A 204 -2.34 -1.16 -19.83
N ILE A 205 -2.49 -2.42 -20.22
CA ILE A 205 -3.71 -2.88 -20.87
C ILE A 205 -4.61 -3.40 -19.74
N PRO A 206 -5.70 -2.69 -19.38
CA PRO A 206 -6.63 -3.21 -18.40
C PRO A 206 -7.09 -4.60 -18.85
N PRO A 207 -7.13 -5.60 -17.95
CA PRO A 207 -7.76 -6.87 -18.25
C PRO A 207 -9.21 -6.54 -18.62
N VAL A 208 -9.53 -6.69 -19.89
CA VAL A 208 -10.90 -6.57 -20.34
C VAL A 208 -11.62 -7.77 -19.75
N ASN A 209 -12.47 -7.54 -18.75
CA ASN A 209 -13.23 -8.61 -18.13
C ASN A 209 -14.02 -9.30 -19.24
N ALA A 210 -13.74 -10.58 -19.46
CA ALA A 210 -14.51 -11.37 -20.40
C ALA A 210 -15.95 -11.48 -19.88
N CYS A 211 -16.93 -11.26 -20.74
CA CYS A 211 -18.32 -11.48 -20.36
C CYS A 211 -18.54 -12.96 -20.00
N THR A 212 -19.01 -13.23 -18.78
CA THR A 212 -19.29 -14.60 -18.31
C THR A 212 -20.69 -15.05 -18.70
N SER A 213 -21.63 -14.11 -18.85
CA SER A 213 -22.99 -14.40 -19.33
C SER A 213 -23.60 -13.20 -20.05
N PHE A 214 -24.59 -13.48 -20.89
CA PHE A 214 -25.39 -12.48 -21.59
C PHE A 214 -26.88 -12.72 -21.31
N THR A 215 -27.62 -11.64 -21.10
CA THR A 215 -29.09 -11.65 -21.11
C THR A 215 -29.53 -11.22 -22.50
N PHE A 216 -30.43 -11.98 -23.12
CA PHE A 216 -30.90 -11.71 -24.48
C PHE A 216 -32.33 -11.19 -24.47
N SER A 217 -32.71 -10.49 -25.54
CA SER A 217 -34.11 -10.16 -25.81
C SER A 217 -34.90 -11.44 -26.11
N SER A 218 -36.23 -11.32 -26.12
CA SER A 218 -37.07 -12.29 -26.82
C SER A 218 -36.60 -12.45 -28.27
N TRP A 219 -36.80 -13.65 -28.83
CA TRP A 219 -36.55 -13.89 -30.25
C TRP A 219 -37.47 -13.03 -31.12
N SER A 220 -36.95 -12.51 -32.22
CA SER A 220 -37.75 -11.87 -33.26
C SER A 220 -38.73 -12.88 -33.87
N ALA A 221 -39.71 -12.38 -34.63
CA ALA A 221 -40.46 -13.24 -35.53
C ALA A 221 -39.53 -14.01 -36.48
N CYS A 222 -39.95 -15.20 -36.88
CA CYS A 222 -39.24 -16.00 -37.86
C CYS A 222 -39.26 -15.29 -39.22
N GLN A 223 -38.11 -15.22 -39.88
CA GLN A 223 -37.96 -14.62 -41.21
C GLN A 223 -38.06 -15.68 -42.30
N SER A 224 -38.28 -15.25 -43.55
CA SER A 224 -38.47 -16.13 -44.71
C SER A 224 -37.29 -17.05 -45.03
N ASN A 225 -36.11 -16.78 -44.48
CA ASN A 225 -34.93 -17.63 -44.55
C ASN A 225 -34.90 -18.73 -43.45
N ASN A 226 -36.02 -18.96 -42.74
CA ASN A 226 -36.13 -19.90 -41.63
C ASN A 226 -35.19 -19.60 -40.45
N THR A 227 -34.90 -18.31 -40.22
CA THR A 227 -34.11 -17.87 -39.08
C THR A 227 -34.81 -16.77 -38.29
N GLN A 228 -34.55 -16.74 -36.99
CA GLN A 228 -34.95 -15.67 -36.10
C GLN A 228 -33.73 -15.18 -35.33
N SER A 229 -33.73 -13.90 -35.00
CA SER A 229 -32.61 -13.24 -34.34
C SER A 229 -33.04 -12.65 -33.01
N ARG A 230 -32.10 -12.50 -32.09
CA ARG A 230 -32.29 -11.74 -30.85
C ARG A 230 -31.06 -10.89 -30.58
N THR A 231 -31.21 -9.90 -29.72
CA THR A 231 -30.11 -9.01 -29.34
C THR A 231 -29.68 -9.26 -27.90
N VAL A 232 -28.47 -8.79 -27.55
CA VAL A 232 -28.01 -8.75 -26.17
C VAL A 232 -28.66 -7.54 -25.49
N VAL A 233 -29.34 -7.78 -24.37
CA VAL A 233 -29.96 -6.76 -23.51
C VAL A 233 -28.99 -6.30 -22.43
N SER A 234 -28.26 -7.24 -21.83
CA SER A 234 -27.23 -6.94 -20.83
C SER A 234 -26.13 -8.01 -20.81
N SER A 235 -24.99 -7.65 -20.26
CA SER A 235 -23.85 -8.55 -20.08
C SER A 235 -23.37 -8.51 -18.63
N LEU A 236 -22.82 -9.63 -18.15
CA LEU A 236 -22.29 -9.75 -16.81
C LEU A 236 -20.80 -10.12 -16.87
N PRO A 237 -19.92 -9.39 -16.15
CA PRO A 237 -20.16 -8.11 -15.47
C PRO A 237 -20.56 -6.98 -16.43
N ALA A 238 -21.29 -5.96 -15.94
CA ALA A 238 -21.63 -4.80 -16.77
C ALA A 238 -20.35 -4.12 -17.30
N GLY A 239 -20.29 -3.84 -18.61
CA GLY A 239 -19.10 -3.24 -19.24
C GLY A 239 -17.97 -4.23 -19.57
N CYS A 240 -18.21 -5.53 -19.51
CA CYS A 240 -17.29 -6.57 -19.98
C CYS A 240 -17.06 -6.52 -21.50
N SER A 241 -15.95 -7.10 -21.97
CA SER A 241 -15.65 -7.30 -23.40
C SER A 241 -15.90 -8.74 -23.82
N GLY A 242 -16.52 -8.94 -24.98
CA GLY A 242 -16.81 -10.26 -25.53
C GLY A 242 -18.17 -10.23 -26.21
N SER A 243 -18.32 -11.01 -27.27
CA SER A 243 -19.58 -11.10 -28.03
C SER A 243 -20.12 -12.52 -27.94
N PRO A 244 -21.45 -12.70 -27.80
CA PRO A 244 -22.05 -14.01 -27.93
C PRO A 244 -21.79 -14.57 -29.33
N SER A 245 -21.68 -15.88 -29.43
CA SER A 245 -21.52 -16.56 -30.72
C SER A 245 -22.76 -16.35 -31.60
N ALA A 246 -22.57 -16.43 -32.93
CA ALA A 246 -23.68 -16.30 -33.88
C ALA A 246 -24.83 -17.29 -33.60
N ALA A 247 -24.52 -18.50 -33.12
CA ALA A 247 -25.51 -19.51 -32.73
C ALA A 247 -26.37 -19.09 -31.52
N GLN A 248 -25.90 -18.16 -30.69
CA GLN A 248 -26.67 -17.61 -29.57
C GLN A 248 -27.52 -16.41 -29.97
N LEU A 249 -27.23 -15.78 -31.11
CA LEU A 249 -27.94 -14.61 -31.64
C LEU A 249 -28.86 -14.95 -32.79
N THR A 250 -28.70 -16.11 -33.40
CA THR A 250 -29.49 -16.59 -34.52
C THR A 250 -29.77 -18.07 -34.35
N GLN A 251 -31.03 -18.46 -34.53
CA GLN A 251 -31.43 -19.86 -34.53
C GLN A 251 -32.39 -20.15 -35.67
N ILE A 252 -32.48 -21.44 -36.00
CA ILE A 252 -33.40 -21.95 -37.01
C ILE A 252 -34.82 -21.89 -36.43
N CYS A 253 -35.78 -21.54 -37.26
CA CYS A 253 -37.20 -21.56 -36.93
C CYS A 253 -38.00 -22.01 -38.15
N ASN A 254 -39.23 -22.46 -37.93
CA ASN A 254 -40.14 -22.76 -39.03
C ASN A 254 -40.87 -21.48 -39.43
N TYR A 255 -40.51 -20.91 -40.58
CA TYR A 255 -41.20 -19.73 -41.10
C TYR A 255 -42.60 -20.11 -41.57
N VAL A 256 -43.59 -19.62 -40.85
CA VAL A 256 -44.96 -19.56 -41.36
C VAL A 256 -45.11 -18.20 -42.02
N PRO A 257 -45.36 -18.13 -43.34
CA PRO A 257 -45.63 -16.85 -44.00
C PRO A 257 -46.73 -16.11 -43.24
N PRO A 258 -46.51 -14.86 -42.79
CA PRO A 258 -47.61 -14.01 -42.37
C PRO A 258 -48.64 -13.99 -43.50
N ALA A 259 -49.92 -14.08 -43.14
CA ALA A 259 -50.98 -13.76 -44.09
C ALA A 259 -50.62 -12.41 -44.76
N PRO A 260 -50.80 -12.27 -46.08
CA PRO A 260 -50.34 -11.10 -46.81
C PRO A 260 -50.84 -9.83 -46.11
N PRO A 261 -49.99 -8.80 -45.93
CA PRO A 261 -50.44 -7.52 -45.40
C PRO A 261 -51.61 -7.03 -46.26
N PRO A 262 -52.63 -6.37 -45.69
CA PRO A 262 -53.76 -5.87 -46.46
C PRO A 262 -53.23 -4.92 -47.53
N SER A 263 -53.12 -5.42 -48.75
CA SER A 263 -53.09 -4.63 -49.98
C SER A 263 -54.20 -3.61 -49.85
N ALA A 264 -53.90 -2.32 -50.04
CA ALA A 264 -54.81 -1.18 -49.92
C ALA A 264 -56.28 -1.62 -50.00
N GLN A 265 -56.87 -1.86 -48.82
CA GLN A 265 -58.14 -2.54 -48.72
C GLN A 265 -59.23 -1.50 -48.99
N ILE A 266 -59.50 -1.32 -50.27
CA ILE A 266 -60.55 -0.43 -50.77
C ILE A 266 -61.90 -1.10 -50.46
N MET A 267 -62.68 -0.48 -49.59
CA MET A 267 -64.06 -0.91 -49.31
C MET A 267 -64.93 -0.61 -50.54
N PRO A 268 -65.75 -1.56 -51.03
CA PRO A 268 -66.68 -1.26 -52.13
C PRO A 268 -67.69 -0.19 -51.71
N VAL A 269 -68.12 0.66 -52.65
CA VAL A 269 -69.28 1.54 -52.42
C VAL A 269 -70.51 0.67 -52.15
N PRO A 270 -71.43 1.04 -51.23
CA PRO A 270 -72.62 0.25 -50.93
C PRO A 270 -73.48 0.05 -52.19
N ALA A 271 -73.70 -1.21 -52.58
CA ALA A 271 -74.60 -1.58 -53.69
C ALA A 271 -76.00 -2.02 -53.21
N SER A 272 -76.16 -2.27 -51.91
CA SER A 272 -77.43 -2.63 -51.26
C SER A 272 -77.45 -2.09 -49.82
N GLU A 273 -78.60 -2.14 -49.16
CA GLU A 273 -78.70 -1.82 -47.74
C GLU A 273 -78.16 -2.97 -46.86
N GLU A 274 -77.11 -2.68 -46.11
CA GLU A 274 -76.51 -3.62 -45.15
C GLU A 274 -76.31 -2.94 -43.80
N SER A 275 -76.60 -3.67 -42.71
CA SER A 275 -76.46 -3.17 -41.35
C SER A 275 -75.59 -4.10 -40.51
N PHE A 276 -74.65 -3.51 -39.78
CA PHE A 276 -73.64 -4.17 -38.99
C PHE A 276 -73.65 -3.64 -37.56
N SER A 277 -74.07 -4.48 -36.62
CA SER A 277 -73.99 -4.16 -35.19
C SER A 277 -72.73 -4.75 -34.58
N TYR A 278 -72.10 -4.01 -33.66
CA TYR A 278 -70.90 -4.46 -32.96
C TYR A 278 -70.81 -3.88 -31.55
N ASP A 279 -70.08 -4.58 -30.69
CA ASP A 279 -69.72 -4.09 -29.36
C ASP A 279 -68.81 -2.87 -29.47
N SER A 280 -68.97 -1.91 -28.56
CA SER A 280 -68.12 -0.72 -28.54
C SER A 280 -66.63 -1.08 -28.49
N VAL A 281 -65.83 -0.34 -29.26
CA VAL A 281 -64.38 -0.51 -29.35
C VAL A 281 -63.68 0.78 -28.92
N ALA A 282 -62.48 0.66 -28.35
CA ALA A 282 -61.73 1.83 -27.91
C ALA A 282 -61.26 2.69 -29.08
N GLU A 283 -60.73 2.06 -30.14
CA GLU A 283 -60.26 2.72 -31.35
C GLU A 283 -60.98 2.18 -32.59
N PRO A 284 -61.27 3.02 -33.59
CA PRO A 284 -61.87 2.56 -34.85
C PRO A 284 -61.05 1.47 -35.56
N VAL A 285 -61.72 0.44 -36.08
CA VAL A 285 -61.11 -0.63 -36.89
C VAL A 285 -61.51 -0.47 -38.35
N VAL A 286 -60.53 -0.24 -39.21
CA VAL A 286 -60.71 -0.12 -40.67
C VAL A 286 -60.59 -1.50 -41.33
N SER A 287 -61.46 -1.81 -42.29
CA SER A 287 -61.43 -3.03 -43.11
C SER A 287 -62.00 -2.75 -44.51
N ALA A 288 -61.57 -3.47 -45.55
CA ALA A 288 -62.29 -3.45 -46.85
C ALA A 288 -63.64 -4.17 -46.78
N VAL A 289 -63.81 -5.07 -45.80
CA VAL A 289 -65.03 -5.87 -45.64
C VAL A 289 -65.96 -5.10 -44.68
N PRO A 290 -67.12 -4.58 -45.14
CA PRO A 290 -67.98 -3.73 -44.32
C PRO A 290 -68.38 -4.38 -42.99
N ALA A 291 -68.69 -5.69 -43.00
CA ALA A 291 -69.05 -6.47 -41.81
C ALA A 291 -67.92 -6.59 -40.76
N GLN A 292 -66.66 -6.41 -41.17
CA GLN A 292 -65.50 -6.47 -40.27
C GLN A 292 -65.04 -5.07 -39.81
N ALA A 293 -65.53 -4.00 -40.44
CA ALA A 293 -65.24 -2.64 -40.02
C ALA A 293 -65.95 -2.30 -38.70
N ARG A 294 -65.28 -1.50 -37.87
CA ARG A 294 -65.79 -0.96 -36.60
C ARG A 294 -65.48 0.54 -36.61
N PRO A 295 -66.23 1.35 -37.39
CA PRO A 295 -65.78 2.69 -37.75
C PRO A 295 -65.88 3.71 -36.62
N ILE A 296 -66.65 3.43 -35.56
CA ILE A 296 -66.82 4.31 -34.41
C ILE A 296 -66.02 3.74 -33.23
N GLY A 297 -65.02 4.51 -32.77
CA GLY A 297 -64.30 4.27 -31.52
C GLY A 297 -64.83 5.18 -30.42
N LEU A 298 -64.86 4.67 -29.18
CA LEU A 298 -65.45 5.34 -28.02
C LEU A 298 -64.45 5.52 -26.86
N GLY A 299 -63.16 5.30 -27.10
CA GLY A 299 -62.12 5.47 -26.09
C GLY A 299 -62.21 4.45 -24.95
N SER A 300 -61.73 4.84 -23.77
CA SER A 300 -61.70 3.94 -22.62
C SER A 300 -63.10 3.50 -22.17
N ALA A 301 -64.12 4.33 -22.40
CA ALA A 301 -65.52 4.05 -22.12
C ALA A 301 -66.02 2.75 -22.75
N ALA A 302 -65.52 2.36 -23.93
CA ALA A 302 -65.85 1.09 -24.58
C ALA A 302 -65.53 -0.14 -23.73
N SER A 303 -64.53 -0.03 -22.85
CA SER A 303 -64.09 -1.08 -21.92
C SER A 303 -64.49 -0.81 -20.46
N GLY A 304 -65.42 0.13 -20.23
CA GLY A 304 -65.85 0.54 -18.89
C GLY A 304 -64.93 1.55 -18.20
N GLY A 305 -64.04 2.21 -18.94
CA GLY A 305 -63.23 3.33 -18.47
C GLY A 305 -64.02 4.64 -18.31
N GLY A 306 -63.36 5.66 -17.76
CA GLY A 306 -64.01 6.93 -17.40
C GLY A 306 -64.03 7.99 -18.50
N ASP A 307 -63.33 7.77 -19.61
CA ASP A 307 -63.18 8.77 -20.68
C ASP A 307 -63.90 8.31 -21.94
N LEU A 308 -64.86 9.12 -22.39
CA LEU A 308 -65.54 8.98 -23.67
C LEU A 308 -64.76 9.74 -24.73
N ASP A 309 -64.31 9.01 -25.76
CA ASP A 309 -63.57 9.60 -26.87
C ASP A 309 -64.16 9.12 -28.20
N VAL A 310 -64.97 9.96 -28.83
CA VAL A 310 -65.69 9.60 -30.06
C VAL A 310 -64.81 9.88 -31.27
N LYS A 311 -64.32 8.82 -31.89
CA LYS A 311 -63.53 8.86 -33.14
C LYS A 311 -64.27 8.14 -34.25
N VAL A 312 -64.24 8.68 -35.46
CA VAL A 312 -64.77 8.01 -36.65
C VAL A 312 -63.65 7.81 -37.67
N LYS A 313 -63.40 6.55 -38.04
CA LYS A 313 -62.46 6.19 -39.09
C LYS A 313 -63.02 5.12 -40.02
N ILE A 314 -63.16 5.43 -41.31
CA ILE A 314 -63.70 4.52 -42.31
C ILE A 314 -63.13 4.83 -43.71
N GLY A 315 -63.08 3.82 -44.59
CA GLY A 315 -62.48 3.90 -45.92
C GLY A 315 -60.99 3.51 -45.96
N PRO A 316 -60.31 3.59 -47.12
CA PRO A 316 -60.80 4.22 -48.35
C PRO A 316 -61.90 3.40 -49.05
N PHE A 317 -62.87 4.08 -49.66
CA PHE A 317 -63.91 3.50 -50.50
C PHE A 317 -63.49 3.48 -51.98
N ALA A 318 -64.05 2.55 -52.76
CA ALA A 318 -63.80 2.39 -54.21
C ALA A 318 -64.33 3.56 -55.05
N GLY A 319 -65.24 4.34 -54.47
CA GLY A 319 -65.83 5.53 -55.05
C GLY A 319 -66.17 6.52 -53.94
N ARG A 320 -66.83 7.61 -54.34
CA ARG A 320 -67.17 8.71 -53.44
C ARG A 320 -68.47 8.40 -52.71
N VAL A 321 -68.51 8.74 -51.43
CA VAL A 321 -69.62 8.45 -50.54
C VAL A 321 -70.00 9.65 -49.70
N ASP A 322 -71.26 9.65 -49.30
CA ASP A 322 -71.84 10.51 -48.28
C ASP A 322 -71.85 9.79 -46.93
N VAL A 323 -71.53 10.51 -45.87
CA VAL A 323 -71.41 9.98 -44.51
C VAL A 323 -72.28 10.79 -43.56
N SER A 324 -73.07 10.10 -42.75
CA SER A 324 -73.91 10.64 -41.69
C SER A 324 -73.58 9.97 -40.36
N LEU A 325 -73.34 10.75 -39.31
CA LEU A 325 -73.22 10.25 -37.94
C LEU A 325 -74.46 10.66 -37.15
N ILE A 326 -75.16 9.66 -36.62
CA ILE A 326 -76.39 9.80 -35.84
C ILE A 326 -76.11 9.31 -34.42
N ILE A 327 -76.58 10.04 -33.42
CA ILE A 327 -76.47 9.67 -32.02
C ILE A 327 -77.86 9.72 -31.42
N TYR A 328 -78.29 8.60 -30.83
CA TYR A 328 -79.51 8.50 -30.04
C TYR A 328 -79.16 8.32 -28.57
N ALA A 329 -79.60 9.26 -27.75
CA ALA A 329 -79.24 9.37 -26.33
C ALA A 329 -80.49 9.63 -25.48
N PRO A 330 -81.36 8.62 -25.27
CA PRO A 330 -82.64 8.80 -24.61
C PRO A 330 -82.55 9.30 -23.16
N SER A 331 -81.41 9.08 -22.49
CA SER A 331 -81.18 9.63 -21.14
C SER A 331 -80.85 11.13 -21.12
N ILE A 332 -80.56 11.74 -22.28
CA ILE A 332 -80.39 13.19 -22.44
C ILE A 332 -81.69 13.79 -22.99
N ASP A 333 -82.17 13.26 -24.12
CA ASP A 333 -83.44 13.64 -24.75
C ASP A 333 -84.12 12.38 -25.31
N PRO A 334 -85.27 11.96 -24.76
CA PRO A 334 -85.94 10.73 -25.16
C PRO A 334 -86.60 10.79 -26.54
N GLU A 335 -86.92 11.99 -27.03
CA GLU A 335 -87.77 12.19 -28.22
C GLU A 335 -86.99 12.65 -29.47
N ASP A 336 -85.70 12.97 -29.34
CA ASP A 336 -84.91 13.54 -30.43
C ASP A 336 -83.65 12.70 -30.79
N LEU A 337 -83.12 12.97 -31.98
CA LEU A 337 -81.91 12.40 -32.53
C LEU A 337 -80.88 13.51 -32.76
N TYR A 338 -79.62 13.24 -32.42
CA TYR A 338 -78.51 14.14 -32.68
C TYR A 338 -77.79 13.73 -33.96
N PHE A 339 -77.39 14.70 -34.76
CA PHE A 339 -76.63 14.50 -36.00
C PHE A 339 -75.43 15.42 -36.06
N MET A 340 -74.35 14.97 -36.69
CA MET A 340 -73.23 15.84 -37.01
C MET A 340 -73.53 16.67 -38.26
N ARG A 341 -73.39 18.00 -38.16
CA ARG A 341 -73.41 18.92 -39.29
C ARG A 341 -72.17 19.81 -39.23
N GLY A 342 -71.25 19.63 -40.17
CA GLY A 342 -69.91 20.22 -40.07
C GLY A 342 -69.17 19.70 -38.83
N ASN A 343 -68.88 20.58 -37.88
CA ASN A 343 -68.21 20.25 -36.61
C ASN A 343 -69.13 20.35 -35.39
N GLU A 344 -70.44 20.47 -35.58
CA GLU A 344 -71.40 20.64 -34.49
C GLU A 344 -72.42 19.50 -34.46
N LEU A 345 -72.83 19.11 -33.25
CA LEU A 345 -73.98 18.26 -33.02
C LEU A 345 -75.26 19.12 -33.07
N ARG A 346 -76.24 18.69 -33.86
CA ARG A 346 -77.53 19.34 -34.05
C ARG A 346 -78.67 18.38 -33.74
N LEU A 347 -79.74 18.91 -33.14
CA LEU A 347 -80.99 18.18 -32.92
C LEU A 347 -81.76 18.06 -34.25
N LEU A 348 -82.43 16.93 -34.46
CA LEU A 348 -83.23 16.72 -35.67
C LEU A 348 -84.43 17.65 -35.70
N SER A 349 -85.10 17.87 -34.56
CA SER A 349 -86.25 18.76 -34.50
C SER A 349 -85.89 20.19 -34.93
N ASP A 350 -84.77 20.73 -34.44
CA ASP A 350 -84.25 22.05 -34.84
C ASP A 350 -83.95 22.10 -36.34
N ALA A 351 -83.22 21.11 -36.85
CA ALA A 351 -82.85 21.05 -38.26
C ALA A 351 -84.06 20.97 -39.20
N VAL A 352 -85.12 20.26 -38.78
CA VAL A 352 -86.38 20.16 -39.53
C VAL A 352 -87.16 21.48 -39.53
N ASN A 353 -87.10 22.24 -38.43
CA ASN A 353 -87.81 23.51 -38.28
C ASN A 353 -87.14 24.66 -39.05
N GLU A 354 -85.82 24.64 -39.23
CA GLU A 354 -85.06 25.66 -39.98
C GLU A 354 -85.18 25.53 -41.51
N ASP A 355 -85.57 24.36 -42.03
CA ASP A 355 -85.71 24.11 -43.48
C ASP A 355 -87.10 24.55 -44.00
N SER A 356 -87.17 25.80 -44.46
CA SER A 356 -88.42 26.45 -44.91
C SER A 356 -88.85 26.15 -46.36
N ASP A 357 -88.08 25.38 -47.14
CA ASP A 357 -88.37 25.15 -48.57
C ASP A 357 -89.42 24.05 -48.80
N ARG A 358 -90.60 24.45 -49.29
CA ARG A 358 -91.86 23.67 -49.29
C ARG A 358 -92.06 22.64 -50.42
N GLU A 359 -91.09 22.38 -51.29
CA GLU A 359 -91.34 21.58 -52.50
C GLU A 359 -90.19 20.63 -52.84
N GLY A 360 -90.29 19.37 -52.41
CA GLY A 360 -89.33 18.32 -52.74
C GLY A 360 -89.51 17.01 -51.96
N ASP A 361 -89.11 15.91 -52.60
CA ASP A 361 -89.14 14.55 -52.07
C ASP A 361 -88.57 14.44 -50.65
N ARG A 362 -89.39 13.93 -49.71
CA ARG A 362 -89.06 13.82 -48.28
C ARG A 362 -87.75 13.05 -48.04
N SER A 363 -87.43 12.07 -48.88
CA SER A 363 -86.20 11.28 -48.78
C SER A 363 -84.94 12.12 -49.08
N ARG A 364 -84.99 12.98 -50.10
CA ARG A 364 -83.90 13.90 -50.43
C ARG A 364 -83.72 14.99 -49.37
N ARG A 365 -84.81 15.41 -48.73
CA ARG A 365 -84.79 16.38 -47.62
C ARG A 365 -84.08 15.81 -46.40
N PHE A 366 -84.44 14.60 -45.98
CA PHE A 366 -83.80 13.94 -44.83
C PHE A 366 -82.31 13.66 -45.05
N ARG A 367 -81.91 13.28 -46.28
CA ARG A 367 -80.49 13.13 -46.65
C ARG A 367 -79.72 14.43 -46.45
N ARG A 368 -80.25 15.58 -46.90
CA ARG A 368 -79.59 16.88 -46.73
C ARG A 368 -79.48 17.33 -45.27
N LEU A 369 -80.49 17.04 -44.46
CA LEU A 369 -80.54 17.47 -43.06
C LEU A 369 -79.54 16.73 -42.18
N THR A 370 -79.23 15.47 -42.52
CA THR A 370 -78.46 14.56 -41.68
C THR A 370 -77.06 14.26 -42.22
N LEU A 371 -76.66 14.92 -43.32
CA LEU A 371 -75.37 14.74 -43.97
C LEU A 371 -74.25 15.41 -43.15
N TRP A 372 -73.24 14.62 -42.79
CA TRP A 372 -72.08 15.13 -42.09
C TRP A 372 -70.93 15.46 -43.04
N LYS A 373 -70.56 14.52 -43.92
CA LYS A 373 -69.54 14.70 -44.97
C LYS A 373 -70.06 14.18 -46.30
N SER A 374 -69.75 14.88 -47.38
CA SER A 374 -70.16 14.51 -48.73
C SER A 374 -68.97 14.37 -49.66
N ASP A 375 -69.13 13.57 -50.72
CA ASP A 375 -68.13 13.41 -51.79
C ASP A 375 -66.74 12.94 -51.29
N VAL A 376 -66.70 12.16 -50.20
CA VAL A 376 -65.45 11.67 -49.58
C VAL A 376 -65.15 10.23 -49.95
N THR A 377 -63.87 9.86 -49.96
CA THR A 377 -63.46 8.45 -50.09
C THR A 377 -63.05 7.84 -48.75
N SER A 378 -62.87 8.65 -47.71
CA SER A 378 -62.54 8.18 -46.36
C SER A 378 -62.86 9.25 -45.33
N VAL A 379 -63.05 8.83 -44.08
CA VAL A 379 -63.17 9.71 -42.92
C VAL A 379 -62.17 9.27 -41.88
N ASN A 380 -61.49 10.22 -41.22
CA ASN A 380 -60.63 9.98 -40.08
C ASN A 380 -60.68 11.21 -39.17
N GLU A 381 -61.68 11.26 -38.31
CA GLU A 381 -62.00 12.44 -37.53
C GLU A 381 -62.13 12.10 -36.05
N HIS A 382 -61.82 13.12 -35.26
CA HIS A 382 -62.06 13.15 -33.83
C HIS A 382 -63.24 14.09 -33.56
N ILE A 383 -64.29 13.57 -32.94
CA ILE A 383 -65.59 14.25 -32.84
C ILE A 383 -65.78 14.90 -31.48
N TYR A 384 -65.45 14.16 -30.42
CA TYR A 384 -65.72 14.57 -29.06
C TYR A 384 -64.76 13.86 -28.10
N SER A 385 -64.36 14.57 -27.05
CA SER A 385 -63.77 13.96 -25.85
C SER A 385 -64.45 14.54 -24.62
N GLY A 386 -64.71 13.70 -23.62
CA GLY A 386 -65.27 14.13 -22.34
C GLY A 386 -65.29 12.99 -21.33
N ALA A 387 -65.63 13.33 -20.08
CA ALA A 387 -65.72 12.33 -19.03
C ALA A 387 -67.09 11.64 -19.05
N VAL A 388 -67.10 10.32 -18.95
CA VAL A 388 -68.33 9.51 -18.83
C VAL A 388 -69.19 9.96 -17.64
N SER A 389 -68.56 10.47 -16.59
CA SER A 389 -69.25 11.00 -15.40
C SER A 389 -70.12 12.24 -15.66
N GLU A 390 -69.93 12.93 -16.79
CA GLU A 390 -70.72 14.11 -17.17
C GLU A 390 -72.02 13.74 -17.89
N LEU A 391 -72.19 12.46 -18.23
CA LEU A 391 -73.35 11.95 -18.95
C LEU A 391 -74.29 11.19 -18.01
N PRO A 392 -75.61 11.34 -18.15
CA PRO A 392 -76.59 10.52 -17.44
C PRO A 392 -76.38 9.01 -17.66
N SER A 393 -76.71 8.20 -16.64
CA SER A 393 -76.75 6.74 -16.78
C SER A 393 -77.75 6.34 -17.88
N GLY A 394 -77.37 5.40 -18.73
CA GLY A 394 -78.17 5.07 -19.91
C GLY A 394 -77.46 4.29 -21.00
N ILE A 395 -78.21 4.05 -22.08
CA ILE A 395 -77.69 3.46 -23.31
C ILE A 395 -77.65 4.55 -24.38
N TYR A 396 -76.46 4.75 -24.92
CA TYR A 396 -76.18 5.70 -25.99
C TYR A 396 -75.91 4.89 -27.26
N THR A 397 -76.70 5.11 -28.31
CA THR A 397 -76.55 4.40 -29.58
C THR A 397 -75.96 5.34 -30.62
N LEU A 398 -74.84 4.95 -31.23
CA LEU A 398 -74.22 5.68 -32.32
C LEU A 398 -74.37 4.88 -33.61
N VAL A 399 -74.79 5.56 -34.67
CA VAL A 399 -75.04 4.98 -35.98
C VAL A 399 -74.27 5.78 -37.03
N LEU A 400 -73.33 5.12 -37.71
CA LEU A 400 -72.69 5.67 -38.90
C LEU A 400 -73.38 5.11 -40.14
N VAL A 401 -73.88 5.99 -40.99
CA VAL A 401 -74.49 5.62 -42.28
C VAL A 401 -73.60 6.13 -43.40
N VAL A 402 -73.28 5.27 -44.35
CA VAL A 402 -72.54 5.61 -45.56
C VAL A 402 -73.38 5.26 -46.79
N LYS A 403 -73.51 6.19 -47.73
CA LYS A 403 -74.27 6.05 -48.98
C LYS A 403 -73.42 6.39 -50.19
N ALA A 404 -73.68 5.76 -51.33
CA ALA A 404 -73.13 6.19 -52.61
C ALA A 404 -73.61 7.63 -52.93
N ASP A 405 -72.77 8.45 -53.53
CA ASP A 405 -73.15 9.82 -53.91
C ASP A 405 -74.18 9.82 -55.06
N ASP A 406 -74.07 8.85 -55.97
CA ASP A 406 -74.72 8.79 -57.29
C ASP A 406 -75.81 7.72 -57.47
N GLU A 407 -75.97 6.76 -56.56
CA GLU A 407 -76.96 5.67 -56.66
C GLU A 407 -77.98 5.69 -55.50
N GLU A 408 -79.28 5.61 -55.80
CA GLU A 408 -80.37 5.85 -54.84
C GLU A 408 -80.61 4.71 -53.82
N ASP A 409 -80.05 3.50 -53.99
CA ASP A 409 -80.57 2.31 -53.28
C ASP A 409 -79.56 1.55 -52.37
N GLY A 410 -78.30 1.99 -52.23
CA GLY A 410 -77.28 1.32 -51.42
C GLY A 410 -76.90 2.08 -50.13
N SER A 411 -76.78 1.38 -48.99
CA SER A 411 -76.19 1.98 -47.78
C SER A 411 -75.52 0.98 -46.86
N TYR A 412 -74.41 1.37 -46.24
CA TYR A 412 -73.85 0.66 -45.09
C TYR A 412 -74.21 1.38 -43.80
N ARG A 413 -74.67 0.61 -42.81
CA ARG A 413 -75.02 1.12 -41.48
C ARG A 413 -74.22 0.39 -40.41
N TRP A 414 -73.46 1.12 -39.63
CA TRP A 414 -72.69 0.61 -38.49
C TRP A 414 -73.31 1.10 -37.20
N VAL A 415 -73.75 0.17 -36.34
CA VAL A 415 -74.42 0.47 -35.07
C VAL A 415 -73.54 -0.02 -33.92
N THR A 416 -73.20 0.89 -33.01
CA THR A 416 -72.55 0.56 -31.73
C THR A 416 -73.30 1.19 -30.58
N GLN A 417 -73.22 0.55 -29.42
CA GLN A 417 -73.85 1.05 -28.20
C GLN A 417 -72.81 1.23 -27.10
N LEU A 418 -72.96 2.31 -26.35
CA LEU A 418 -72.24 2.56 -25.11
C LEU A 418 -73.23 2.50 -23.96
N ARG A 419 -72.90 1.72 -22.94
CA ARG A 419 -73.64 1.68 -21.69
C ARG A 419 -72.89 2.49 -20.63
N ILE A 420 -73.55 3.52 -20.12
CA ILE A 420 -73.08 4.28 -18.98
C ILE A 420 -73.82 3.75 -17.75
N PRO A 421 -73.10 3.22 -16.74
CA PRO A 421 -73.70 2.59 -15.56
C PRO A 421 -74.51 3.54 -14.70
#